data_AF-A0AAD7FVU8-F1
#
_entry.id   AF-A0AAD7FVU8-F1
#
_cell.length_a   1.000
_cell.length_b   1.000
_cell.length_c   1.000
_cell.angle_alpha   90.00
_cell.angle_beta   90.00
_cell.angle_gamma   90.00
#
_symmetry.space_group_name_H-M   'P 1'
#
loop_
_entity.id
_entity.type
_entity.pdbx_description
1 polymer ?
#
loop_
_entity_poly.entity_id
_entity_poly.type
_entity_poly.pdbx_seq_one_letter_code
_entity_poly.pdbx_strand_id
1 'polypeptide(L)'
;MAALEASIVRRLAPLASDTHADQLSLIAKNPCRVILGSPLNLAIVSDLTRFSALPATSRGSYGGLENSPPSYQSTPPRDAEESYTNERTVLLLHRPTPPPSNGTGAKNRSCRLPSVVYLLLIAILFFIHFRPGDDALNPSVRNRIRREWEAELREHEVVRQRWEEERRELDEKWDELLRDRETWVHECEIGRREEERKRKEEEDRVRAAFAWDGIVAGRTCLRYGTRQYTARIVNIPREYDPLKACSETEVDIHGVKMASPHWCEDRGCNGVFGHWTVDSGEPSCATHFDYFKDKGCTTQGSGLRRIESHLEDLHSEVDWQEMCSTTPADFRQMHFDGPHICVNWGKYGTWGIWEIEDRGCY
;
A
#
# COMPACT_ATOMS: atom_id res chain seq x y z
N MET A 1 -1.21 -29.08 5.11
CA MET A 1 0.03 -28.56 4.49
C MET A 1 1.09 -29.64 4.26
N ALA A 2 1.60 -30.36 5.29
CA ALA A 2 2.65 -31.38 5.11
C ALA A 2 2.33 -32.51 4.11
N ALA A 3 1.07 -32.94 3.99
CA ALA A 3 0.65 -33.95 3.01
C ALA A 3 0.60 -33.41 1.55
N LEU A 4 0.34 -32.11 1.37
CA LEU A 4 0.29 -31.46 0.06
C LEU A 4 1.71 -31.16 -0.43
N GLU A 5 2.59 -30.70 0.47
CA GLU A 5 4.03 -30.53 0.22
C GLU A 5 4.67 -31.85 -0.22
N ALA A 6 4.36 -32.96 0.45
CA ALA A 6 4.87 -34.28 0.09
C ALA A 6 4.38 -34.77 -1.29
N SER A 7 3.17 -34.38 -1.70
CA SER A 7 2.59 -34.78 -3.00
C SER A 7 3.20 -34.00 -4.17
N ILE A 8 3.40 -32.69 -4.00
CA ILE A 8 4.00 -31.83 -5.03
C ILE A 8 5.49 -32.15 -5.22
N VAL A 9 6.24 -32.32 -4.12
CA VAL A 9 7.66 -32.69 -4.18
C VAL A 9 7.86 -34.07 -4.82
N ARG A 10 6.99 -35.05 -4.53
CA ARG A 10 7.04 -36.38 -5.17
C ARG A 10 6.82 -36.34 -6.68
N ARG A 11 5.97 -35.43 -7.17
CA ARG A 11 5.63 -35.35 -8.60
C ARG A 11 6.66 -34.56 -9.41
N LEU A 12 7.40 -33.64 -8.77
CA LEU A 12 8.41 -32.81 -9.44
C LEU A 12 9.84 -33.35 -9.33
N ALA A 13 10.12 -34.25 -8.37
CA ALA A 13 11.44 -34.86 -8.16
C ALA A 13 12.09 -35.54 -9.39
N PRO A 14 11.37 -36.23 -10.30
CA PRO A 14 12.00 -36.90 -11.43
C PRO A 14 12.30 -35.99 -12.64
N LEU A 15 11.93 -34.70 -12.61
CA LEU A 15 12.13 -33.75 -13.72
C LEU A 15 13.23 -32.71 -13.46
N ALA A 16 13.83 -32.69 -12.27
CA ALA A 16 14.84 -31.70 -11.90
C ALA A 16 16.26 -32.26 -12.08
N SER A 17 17.06 -31.62 -12.93
CA SER A 17 18.52 -31.74 -12.82
C SER A 17 18.98 -31.04 -11.53
N ASP A 18 20.09 -31.49 -10.94
CA ASP A 18 20.62 -31.03 -9.63
C ASP A 18 20.77 -29.49 -9.50
N THR A 19 20.74 -28.76 -10.62
CA THR A 19 20.81 -27.30 -10.69
C THR A 19 19.53 -26.54 -10.30
N HIS A 20 18.38 -27.21 -10.10
CA HIS A 20 17.10 -26.55 -9.77
C HIS A 20 16.51 -26.89 -8.40
N ALA A 21 17.17 -27.74 -7.61
CA ALA A 21 16.67 -28.15 -6.29
C ALA A 21 16.52 -26.97 -5.30
N ASP A 22 17.44 -26.02 -5.32
CA ASP A 22 17.39 -24.83 -4.45
C ASP A 22 16.22 -23.90 -4.78
N GLN A 23 15.89 -23.76 -6.08
CA GLN A 23 14.73 -22.95 -6.51
C GLN A 23 13.40 -23.62 -6.18
N LEU A 24 13.30 -24.95 -6.34
CA LEU A 24 12.10 -25.69 -5.94
C LEU A 24 11.88 -25.64 -4.42
N SER A 25 12.94 -25.62 -3.59
CA SER A 25 12.80 -25.43 -2.14
C SER A 25 12.28 -24.04 -1.77
N LEU A 26 12.64 -23.01 -2.54
CA LEU A 26 12.18 -21.63 -2.32
C LEU A 26 10.72 -21.45 -2.73
N ILE A 27 10.30 -22.10 -3.82
CA ILE A 27 8.90 -22.17 -4.26
C ILE A 27 8.05 -22.95 -3.26
N ALA A 28 8.58 -24.05 -2.71
CA ALA A 28 7.90 -24.84 -1.68
C ALA A 28 7.74 -24.07 -0.35
N LYS A 29 8.69 -23.21 0.01
CA LYS A 29 8.65 -22.41 1.25
C LYS A 29 7.69 -21.22 1.19
N ASN A 30 7.35 -20.72 0.01
CA ASN A 30 6.45 -19.56 -0.18
C ASN A 30 5.63 -19.68 -1.48
N PRO A 31 4.76 -20.70 -1.61
CA PRO A 31 4.06 -20.97 -2.86
C PRO A 31 3.17 -19.80 -3.30
N CYS A 32 2.58 -19.07 -2.35
CA CYS A 32 1.71 -17.92 -2.62
C CYS A 32 2.47 -16.67 -3.13
N ARG A 33 3.79 -16.56 -2.92
CA ARG A 33 4.59 -15.38 -3.31
C ARG A 33 5.08 -15.44 -4.77
N VAL A 34 5.15 -16.63 -5.36
CA VAL A 34 5.85 -16.87 -6.63
C VAL A 34 5.00 -16.56 -7.87
N ILE A 35 3.67 -16.56 -7.78
CA ILE A 35 2.81 -16.50 -8.98
C ILE A 35 2.14 -15.13 -9.18
N LEU A 36 2.10 -14.26 -8.17
CA LEU A 36 1.35 -13.00 -8.26
C LEU A 36 2.14 -11.79 -8.80
N GLY A 37 3.38 -11.92 -9.28
CA GLY A 37 4.14 -10.71 -9.65
C GLY A 37 5.37 -10.83 -10.54
N SER A 38 5.58 -11.90 -11.30
CA SER A 38 6.74 -11.99 -12.20
C SER A 38 6.33 -12.27 -13.66
N PRO A 39 6.53 -11.33 -14.59
CA PRO A 39 6.30 -11.56 -16.03
C PRO A 39 7.20 -12.66 -16.64
N LEU A 40 8.18 -13.15 -15.88
CA LEU A 40 9.10 -14.23 -16.28
C LEU A 40 8.45 -15.61 -16.37
N ASN A 41 7.30 -15.86 -15.71
CA ASN A 41 6.67 -17.20 -15.74
C ASN A 41 5.86 -17.49 -17.00
N LEU A 42 5.56 -16.48 -17.83
CA LEU A 42 4.98 -16.71 -19.17
C LEU A 42 6.02 -17.19 -20.20
N ALA A 43 7.32 -16.95 -19.97
CA ALA A 43 8.37 -17.37 -20.90
C ALA A 43 8.67 -18.88 -20.82
N ILE A 44 8.66 -19.45 -19.61
CA ILE A 44 8.99 -20.87 -19.37
C ILE A 44 7.93 -21.81 -19.98
N VAL A 45 6.67 -21.37 -20.09
CA VAL A 45 5.63 -22.15 -20.78
C VAL A 45 5.73 -22.02 -22.31
N SER A 46 6.29 -20.92 -22.83
CA SER A 46 6.45 -20.73 -24.27
C SER A 46 7.63 -21.52 -24.87
N ASP A 47 8.67 -21.82 -24.09
CA ASP A 47 9.89 -22.48 -24.57
C ASP A 47 9.75 -24.00 -24.82
N LEU A 48 8.69 -24.65 -24.31
CA LEU A 48 8.45 -26.07 -24.58
C LEU A 48 7.77 -26.36 -25.94
N THR A 49 7.48 -25.35 -26.75
CA THR A 49 6.89 -25.53 -28.10
C THR A 49 7.84 -25.19 -29.26
N ARG A 50 9.13 -24.87 -29.01
CA ARG A 50 10.12 -24.62 -30.06
C ARG A 50 11.30 -25.59 -30.00
N PHE A 51 11.10 -26.79 -30.56
CA PHE A 51 12.20 -27.65 -31.00
C PHE A 51 12.12 -27.88 -32.52
N SER A 52 12.61 -26.90 -33.29
CA SER A 52 13.30 -27.11 -34.56
C SER A 52 13.83 -25.79 -35.11
N ALA A 53 15.13 -25.78 -35.45
CA ALA A 53 15.93 -24.77 -36.16
C ALA A 53 16.76 -23.78 -35.30
N LEU A 54 18.08 -24.02 -35.31
CA LEU A 54 19.20 -23.10 -35.08
C LEU A 54 19.90 -22.84 -36.44
N PRO A 55 20.91 -21.95 -36.55
CA PRO A 55 21.09 -20.62 -35.93
C PRO A 55 21.62 -19.54 -36.92
N ALA A 56 21.64 -18.27 -36.52
CA ALA A 56 22.67 -17.30 -36.91
C ALA A 56 22.77 -16.08 -35.97
N THR A 57 23.97 -15.89 -35.42
CA THR A 57 24.75 -14.68 -35.02
C THR A 57 24.23 -13.30 -35.47
N SER A 58 24.44 -12.13 -34.83
CA SER A 58 25.48 -11.63 -33.90
C SER A 58 25.12 -10.24 -33.28
N ARG A 59 25.78 -9.92 -32.15
CA ARG A 59 26.35 -8.61 -31.69
C ARG A 59 25.48 -7.34 -31.53
N GLY A 60 25.62 -6.73 -30.34
CA GLY A 60 25.55 -5.27 -30.14
C GLY A 60 25.38 -4.85 -28.67
N SER A 61 26.42 -4.25 -28.10
CA SER A 61 26.55 -3.76 -26.71
C SER A 61 26.35 -2.23 -26.62
N TYR A 62 26.41 -1.68 -25.39
CA TYR A 62 26.32 -0.28 -24.87
C TYR A 62 24.94 0.08 -24.26
N GLY A 63 24.76 0.64 -23.06
CA GLY A 63 25.64 1.15 -22.00
C GLY A 63 25.06 2.46 -21.41
N GLY A 64 24.99 2.58 -20.06
CA GLY A 64 24.80 3.85 -19.28
C GLY A 64 23.35 4.15 -18.84
N LEU A 65 22.95 4.06 -17.55
CA LEU A 65 23.17 4.98 -16.40
C LEU A 65 22.66 6.42 -16.62
N GLU A 66 21.57 6.83 -15.95
CA GLU A 66 21.55 8.00 -15.06
C GLU A 66 20.21 8.19 -14.30
N ASN A 67 20.30 9.00 -13.25
CA ASN A 67 19.50 9.04 -12.05
C ASN A 67 18.30 10.03 -12.07
N SER A 68 17.28 9.66 -11.29
CA SER A 68 16.51 10.51 -10.36
C SER A 68 15.34 11.42 -10.83
N PRO A 69 14.37 11.69 -9.91
CA PRO A 69 12.98 12.08 -10.18
C PRO A 69 12.73 13.60 -9.93
N PRO A 70 11.48 14.13 -10.03
CA PRO A 70 10.62 14.16 -8.83
C PRO A 70 9.08 14.29 -9.06
N SER A 71 8.38 14.25 -7.91
CA SER A 71 7.23 15.09 -7.54
C SER A 71 5.82 14.50 -7.62
N TYR A 72 5.31 14.25 -6.41
CA TYR A 72 3.91 14.21 -6.00
C TYR A 72 3.07 15.39 -6.52
N GLN A 73 1.80 15.13 -6.79
CA GLN A 73 0.71 16.02 -6.36
C GLN A 73 -0.54 15.18 -6.02
N SER A 74 -0.95 15.30 -4.76
CA SER A 74 -2.18 14.78 -4.20
C SER A 74 -3.29 15.83 -4.35
N THR A 75 -4.49 15.41 -4.74
CA THR A 75 -5.73 16.15 -4.45
C THR A 75 -6.82 15.19 -3.95
N PRO A 76 -7.78 15.69 -3.13
CA PRO A 76 -8.65 14.90 -2.26
C PRO A 76 -10.06 14.64 -2.87
N PRO A 77 -10.97 13.91 -2.17
CA PRO A 77 -12.12 13.24 -2.78
C PRO A 77 -13.49 13.92 -2.52
N ARG A 78 -14.51 13.39 -3.23
CA ARG A 78 -15.98 13.56 -3.10
C ARG A 78 -16.50 14.91 -3.63
N ASP A 79 -17.50 14.93 -4.51
CA ASP A 79 -18.87 14.47 -4.22
C ASP A 79 -19.47 13.49 -5.24
N ALA A 80 -20.42 12.71 -4.70
CA ALA A 80 -21.25 11.75 -5.40
C ALA A 80 -22.47 12.46 -6.02
N GLU A 81 -22.71 12.22 -7.30
CA GLU A 81 -24.05 12.31 -7.88
C GLU A 81 -24.28 11.13 -8.82
N GLU A 82 -25.40 10.46 -8.55
CA GLU A 82 -25.96 9.35 -9.31
C GLU A 82 -26.21 9.76 -10.76
N SER A 83 -25.72 8.97 -11.72
CA SER A 83 -26.37 8.91 -13.03
C SER A 83 -26.15 7.56 -13.68
N TYR A 84 -27.27 6.86 -13.81
CA TYR A 84 -27.45 5.60 -14.48
C TYR A 84 -27.51 5.84 -15.99
N THR A 85 -26.47 5.49 -16.75
CA THR A 85 -26.58 5.31 -18.20
C THR A 85 -25.82 4.08 -18.67
N ASN A 86 -26.56 3.16 -19.25
CA ASN A 86 -26.09 2.04 -20.06
C ASN A 86 -25.11 2.52 -21.14
N GLU A 87 -23.88 2.00 -21.15
CA GLU A 87 -23.06 1.98 -22.35
C GLU A 87 -22.60 0.56 -22.70
N ARG A 88 -23.06 0.16 -23.88
CA ARG A 88 -22.79 -1.07 -24.59
C ARG A 88 -21.48 -0.85 -25.35
N THR A 89 -20.34 -1.23 -24.76
CA THR A 89 -19.04 -1.10 -25.42
C THR A 89 -18.91 -2.11 -26.57
N VAL A 90 -19.01 -1.59 -27.80
CA VAL A 90 -18.64 -2.30 -29.03
C VAL A 90 -17.12 -2.27 -29.15
N LEU A 91 -16.46 -3.39 -28.88
CA LEU A 91 -15.04 -3.59 -29.17
C LEU A 91 -14.82 -3.69 -30.68
N LEU A 92 -14.42 -2.58 -31.29
CA LEU A 92 -13.87 -2.54 -32.66
C LEU A 92 -12.46 -3.13 -32.66
N LEU A 93 -12.33 -4.34 -33.21
CA LEU A 93 -11.05 -4.96 -33.56
C LEU A 93 -10.32 -4.13 -34.62
N HIS A 94 -9.21 -3.53 -34.21
CA HIS A 94 -8.24 -2.85 -35.05
C HIS A 94 -7.54 -3.88 -35.96
N ARG A 95 -7.68 -3.73 -37.28
CA ARG A 95 -7.08 -4.60 -38.30
C ARG A 95 -5.68 -4.07 -38.65
N PRO A 96 -4.61 -4.87 -38.59
CA PRO A 96 -3.28 -4.39 -38.97
C PRO A 96 -3.20 -4.18 -40.48
N THR A 97 -2.72 -3.02 -40.90
CA THR A 97 -2.39 -2.69 -42.29
C THR A 97 -1.01 -3.26 -42.67
N PRO A 98 -0.83 -3.79 -43.90
CA PRO A 98 0.49 -4.19 -44.38
C PRO A 98 1.34 -2.98 -44.83
N PRO A 99 2.68 -3.06 -44.74
CA PRO A 99 3.58 -1.96 -45.09
C PRO A 99 3.77 -1.76 -46.61
N PRO A 100 4.23 -0.58 -47.04
CA PRO A 100 4.32 -0.21 -48.44
C PRO A 100 5.58 -0.77 -49.11
N SER A 101 5.41 -1.47 -50.23
CA SER A 101 6.50 -1.87 -51.12
C SER A 101 6.83 -0.75 -52.12
N ASN A 102 8.00 -0.14 -51.95
CA ASN A 102 8.58 0.84 -52.87
C ASN A 102 9.31 0.14 -54.03
N GLY A 103 9.01 0.59 -55.25
CA GLY A 103 9.99 0.84 -56.32
C GLY A 103 10.52 -0.37 -57.11
N THR A 104 10.21 -0.42 -58.39
CA THR A 104 11.09 0.10 -59.46
C THR A 104 10.49 -0.19 -60.83
N GLY A 105 10.59 0.79 -61.73
CA GLY A 105 10.08 0.71 -63.08
C GLY A 105 10.97 -0.11 -64.01
N ALA A 106 10.32 -0.77 -64.97
CA ALA A 106 10.95 -1.17 -66.22
C ALA A 106 9.96 -0.90 -67.36
N LYS A 107 10.27 0.15 -68.13
CA LYS A 107 9.61 0.45 -69.41
C LYS A 107 10.00 -0.64 -70.40
N ASN A 108 9.07 -1.47 -70.84
CA ASN A 108 9.26 -2.30 -72.04
C ASN A 108 8.16 -2.00 -73.07
N ARG A 109 8.58 -1.28 -74.11
CA ARG A 109 7.90 -1.21 -75.40
C ARG A 109 8.11 -2.55 -76.10
N SER A 110 7.05 -3.20 -76.60
CA SER A 110 7.21 -4.08 -77.76
C SER A 110 5.88 -4.37 -78.47
N CYS A 111 5.83 -3.89 -79.70
CA CYS A 111 5.21 -4.47 -80.90
C CYS A 111 3.94 -5.32 -80.77
N ARG A 112 2.84 -4.73 -81.26
CA ARG A 112 1.71 -5.43 -81.87
C ARG A 112 2.18 -6.28 -83.06
N LEU A 113 1.81 -7.55 -83.09
CA LEU A 113 1.70 -8.46 -84.26
C LEU A 113 0.89 -9.71 -83.81
N PRO A 114 0.28 -10.48 -84.73
CA PRO A 114 -1.17 -10.49 -84.99
C PRO A 114 -1.98 -11.41 -84.05
N SER A 115 -3.05 -10.84 -83.50
CA SER A 115 -4.05 -11.40 -82.58
C SER A 115 -4.73 -12.72 -83.01
N VAL A 116 -4.51 -13.20 -84.23
CA VAL A 116 -5.27 -14.33 -84.79
C VAL A 116 -4.61 -15.68 -84.49
N VAL A 117 -3.28 -15.76 -84.43
CA VAL A 117 -2.58 -17.03 -84.14
C VAL A 117 -2.68 -17.41 -82.66
N TYR A 118 -2.68 -16.41 -81.75
CA TYR A 118 -2.84 -16.66 -80.31
C TYR A 118 -4.26 -17.09 -79.94
N LEU A 119 -5.28 -16.49 -80.58
CA LEU A 119 -6.66 -16.94 -80.42
C LEU A 119 -6.90 -18.32 -81.06
N LEU A 120 -6.23 -18.65 -82.17
CA LEU A 120 -6.26 -20.00 -82.73
C LEU A 120 -5.56 -21.02 -81.84
N LEU A 121 -4.42 -20.68 -81.22
CA LEU A 121 -3.75 -21.55 -80.24
C LEU A 121 -4.60 -21.73 -78.98
N ILE A 122 -5.26 -20.68 -78.48
CA ILE A 122 -6.22 -20.79 -77.39
C ILE A 122 -7.41 -21.66 -77.82
N ALA A 123 -7.96 -21.48 -79.02
CA ALA A 123 -9.06 -22.30 -79.51
C ALA A 123 -8.66 -23.76 -79.72
N ILE A 124 -7.43 -24.04 -80.17
CA ILE A 124 -6.88 -25.39 -80.30
C ILE A 124 -6.59 -26.00 -78.94
N LEU A 125 -6.02 -25.26 -77.98
CA LEU A 125 -5.84 -25.71 -76.61
C LEU A 125 -7.18 -25.94 -75.91
N PHE A 126 -8.18 -25.09 -76.19
CA PHE A 126 -9.54 -25.27 -75.74
C PHE A 126 -10.15 -26.52 -76.39
N PHE A 127 -9.97 -26.78 -77.68
CA PHE A 127 -10.44 -28.02 -78.33
C PHE A 127 -9.69 -29.29 -77.91
N ILE A 128 -8.40 -29.18 -77.54
CA ILE A 128 -7.60 -30.31 -77.03
C ILE A 128 -7.99 -30.61 -75.57
N HIS A 129 -8.28 -29.60 -74.75
CA HIS A 129 -8.74 -29.78 -73.36
C HIS A 129 -10.25 -30.04 -73.24
N PHE A 130 -11.08 -29.45 -74.09
CA PHE A 130 -12.48 -29.82 -74.33
C PHE A 130 -12.53 -30.88 -75.44
N ARG A 131 -11.93 -32.06 -75.19
CA ARG A 131 -12.44 -33.25 -75.85
C ARG A 131 -13.84 -33.52 -75.29
N PRO A 132 -14.94 -33.48 -76.07
CA PRO A 132 -16.30 -33.73 -75.58
C PRO A 132 -16.56 -35.22 -75.29
N GLY A 133 -15.52 -35.97 -74.87
CA GLY A 133 -15.53 -37.43 -74.76
C GLY A 133 -15.16 -37.97 -73.38
N ASP A 134 -14.80 -37.11 -72.42
CA ASP A 134 -14.76 -37.52 -71.01
C ASP A 134 -16.16 -37.34 -70.44
N ASP A 135 -16.87 -38.47 -70.50
CA ASP A 135 -18.26 -38.71 -70.18
C ASP A 135 -18.54 -38.45 -68.68
N ALA A 136 -18.39 -37.20 -68.23
CA ALA A 136 -18.75 -36.72 -66.89
C ALA A 136 -20.26 -36.87 -66.59
N LEU A 137 -21.05 -37.16 -67.63
CA LEU A 137 -22.47 -37.49 -67.55
C LEU A 137 -22.74 -39.00 -67.54
N ASN A 138 -21.71 -39.86 -67.65
CA ASN A 138 -21.89 -41.31 -67.55
C ASN A 138 -22.42 -41.67 -66.14
N PRO A 139 -23.63 -42.25 -66.03
CA PRO A 139 -24.24 -42.55 -64.74
C PRO A 139 -23.37 -43.47 -63.86
N SER A 140 -22.56 -44.34 -64.46
CA SER A 140 -21.69 -45.27 -63.73
C SER A 140 -20.50 -44.58 -63.07
N VAL A 141 -19.86 -43.64 -63.77
CA VAL A 141 -18.72 -42.84 -63.25
C VAL A 141 -19.22 -41.90 -62.14
N ARG A 142 -20.36 -41.23 -62.36
CA ARG A 142 -20.99 -40.38 -61.34
C ARG A 142 -21.37 -41.16 -60.07
N ASN A 143 -21.92 -42.37 -60.23
CA ASN A 143 -22.26 -43.22 -59.09
C ASN A 143 -21.02 -43.79 -58.37
N ARG A 144 -19.88 -43.92 -59.06
CA ARG A 144 -18.60 -44.28 -58.41
C ARG A 144 -18.07 -43.12 -57.58
N ILE A 145 -17.97 -41.92 -58.17
CA ILE A 145 -17.52 -40.71 -57.47
C ILE A 145 -18.41 -40.41 -56.26
N ARG A 146 -19.73 -40.55 -56.39
CA ARG A 146 -20.65 -40.36 -55.24
C ARG A 146 -20.37 -41.34 -54.11
N ARG A 147 -20.09 -42.61 -54.42
CA ARG A 147 -19.75 -43.62 -53.39
C ARG A 147 -18.40 -43.36 -52.73
N GLU A 148 -17.41 -42.90 -53.49
CA GLU A 148 -16.10 -42.48 -52.96
C GLU A 148 -16.25 -41.26 -52.04
N TRP A 149 -17.00 -40.25 -52.47
CA TRP A 149 -17.33 -39.08 -51.64
C TRP A 149 -18.11 -39.45 -50.38
N GLU A 150 -19.09 -40.36 -50.47
CA GLU A 150 -19.82 -40.86 -49.30
C GLU A 150 -18.93 -41.67 -48.36
N ALA A 151 -17.89 -42.35 -48.86
CA ALA A 151 -16.89 -43.01 -48.02
C ALA A 151 -15.98 -41.99 -47.33
N GLU A 152 -15.43 -41.03 -48.08
CA GLU A 152 -14.57 -39.95 -47.57
C GLU A 152 -15.30 -39.08 -46.54
N LEU A 153 -16.57 -38.72 -46.80
CA LEU A 153 -17.41 -37.99 -45.84
C LEU A 153 -17.60 -38.77 -44.54
N ARG A 154 -17.76 -40.10 -44.60
CA ARG A 154 -17.85 -40.94 -43.40
C ARG A 154 -16.54 -40.97 -42.64
N GLU A 155 -15.41 -41.09 -43.33
CA GLU A 155 -14.09 -41.02 -42.68
C GLU A 155 -13.84 -39.66 -42.02
N HIS A 156 -14.17 -38.56 -42.71
CA HIS A 156 -14.09 -37.21 -42.17
C HIS A 156 -15.01 -37.00 -40.96
N GLU A 157 -16.22 -37.58 -40.97
CA GLU A 157 -17.14 -37.50 -39.84
C GLU A 157 -16.58 -38.22 -38.60
N VAL A 158 -16.00 -39.41 -38.78
CA VAL A 158 -15.32 -40.15 -37.70
C VAL A 158 -14.14 -39.36 -37.14
N VAL A 159 -13.35 -38.72 -38.00
CA VAL A 159 -12.25 -37.85 -37.55
C VAL A 159 -12.79 -36.64 -36.79
N ARG A 160 -13.85 -35.99 -37.26
CA ARG A 160 -14.46 -34.85 -36.56
C ARG A 160 -14.97 -35.24 -35.18
N GLN A 161 -15.66 -36.37 -35.07
CA GLN A 161 -16.15 -36.89 -33.79
C GLN A 161 -15.00 -37.13 -32.81
N ARG A 162 -13.90 -37.75 -33.26
CA ARG A 162 -12.70 -37.93 -32.42
C ARG A 162 -12.12 -36.60 -31.93
N TRP A 163 -12.01 -35.62 -32.81
CA TRP A 163 -11.50 -34.29 -32.45
C TRP A 163 -12.43 -33.54 -31.49
N GLU A 164 -13.75 -33.73 -31.60
CA GLU A 164 -14.72 -33.17 -30.66
C GLU A 164 -14.63 -33.83 -29.28
N GLU A 165 -14.43 -35.15 -29.22
CA GLU A 165 -14.17 -35.88 -27.98
C GLU A 165 -12.88 -35.42 -27.30
N GLU A 166 -11.76 -35.37 -28.04
CA GLU A 166 -10.48 -34.89 -27.52
C GLU A 166 -10.55 -33.44 -27.01
N ARG A 167 -11.31 -32.58 -27.71
CA ARG A 167 -11.52 -31.20 -27.28
C ARG A 167 -12.34 -31.14 -25.99
N ARG A 168 -13.41 -31.94 -25.88
CA ARG A 168 -14.23 -31.99 -24.67
C ARG A 168 -13.43 -32.48 -23.46
N GLU A 169 -12.60 -33.52 -23.64
CA GLU A 169 -11.70 -33.98 -22.58
C GLU A 169 -10.70 -32.90 -22.16
N LEU A 170 -10.16 -32.16 -23.13
CA LEU A 170 -9.24 -31.06 -22.85
C LEU A 170 -9.94 -29.90 -22.11
N ASP A 171 -11.15 -29.54 -22.51
CA ASP A 171 -11.95 -28.50 -21.86
C ASP A 171 -12.33 -28.90 -20.43
N GLU A 172 -12.76 -30.14 -20.20
CA GLU A 172 -13.06 -30.68 -18.86
C GLU A 172 -11.82 -30.61 -17.94
N LYS A 173 -10.64 -30.96 -18.48
CA LYS A 173 -9.37 -30.87 -17.77
C LYS A 173 -8.95 -29.43 -17.48
N TRP A 174 -9.19 -28.49 -18.40
CA TRP A 174 -8.93 -27.07 -18.18
C TRP A 174 -9.84 -26.50 -17.08
N ASP A 175 -11.11 -26.87 -17.09
CA ASP A 175 -12.07 -26.44 -16.07
C ASP A 175 -11.69 -26.98 -14.68
N GLU A 176 -11.20 -28.22 -14.58
CA GLU A 176 -10.65 -28.76 -13.34
C GLU A 176 -9.43 -27.97 -12.86
N LEU A 177 -8.47 -27.70 -13.75
CA LEU A 177 -7.29 -26.88 -13.43
C LEU A 177 -7.66 -25.45 -13.01
N LEU A 178 -8.71 -24.86 -13.58
CA LEU A 178 -9.21 -23.55 -13.19
C LEU A 178 -9.81 -23.57 -11.79
N ARG A 179 -10.64 -24.58 -11.46
CA ARG A 179 -11.17 -24.76 -10.10
C ARG A 179 -10.08 -24.99 -9.07
N ASP A 180 -9.08 -25.81 -9.38
CA ASP A 180 -7.93 -26.04 -8.52
C ASP A 180 -7.12 -24.75 -8.31
N ARG A 181 -6.97 -23.94 -9.36
CA ARG A 181 -6.31 -22.64 -9.25
C ARG A 181 -7.10 -21.65 -8.39
N GLU A 182 -8.41 -21.59 -8.54
CA GLU A 182 -9.28 -20.71 -7.75
C GLU A 182 -9.27 -21.09 -6.27
N THR A 183 -9.41 -22.38 -5.96
CA THR A 183 -9.32 -22.89 -4.59
C THR A 183 -7.96 -22.59 -3.97
N TRP A 184 -6.88 -22.82 -4.70
CA TRP A 184 -5.53 -22.48 -4.25
C TRP A 184 -5.33 -20.97 -3.99
N VAL A 185 -5.85 -20.10 -4.86
CA VAL A 185 -5.80 -18.64 -4.65
C VAL A 185 -6.57 -18.24 -3.39
N HIS A 186 -7.75 -18.83 -3.18
CA HIS A 186 -8.56 -18.58 -1.98
C HIS A 186 -7.84 -19.04 -0.70
N GLU A 187 -7.27 -20.24 -0.70
CA GLU A 187 -6.47 -20.77 0.42
C GLU A 187 -5.25 -19.87 0.72
N CYS A 188 -4.54 -19.43 -0.31
CA CYS A 188 -3.42 -18.49 -0.18
C CYS A 188 -3.86 -17.16 0.45
N GLU A 189 -5.03 -16.65 0.05
CA GLU A 189 -5.55 -15.40 0.59
C GLU A 189 -5.94 -15.53 2.07
N ILE A 190 -6.58 -16.63 2.46
CA ILE A 190 -6.88 -16.96 3.86
C ILE A 190 -5.58 -17.07 4.67
N GLY A 191 -4.60 -17.83 4.17
CA GLY A 191 -3.31 -18.00 4.84
C GLY A 191 -2.60 -16.67 5.11
N ARG A 192 -2.60 -15.76 4.14
CA ARG A 192 -2.03 -14.41 4.29
C ARG A 192 -2.75 -13.60 5.38
N ARG A 193 -4.08 -13.64 5.43
CA ARG A 193 -4.87 -12.93 6.47
C ARG A 193 -4.60 -13.49 7.86
N GLU A 194 -4.47 -14.82 7.99
CA GLU A 194 -4.15 -15.45 9.26
C GLU A 194 -2.74 -15.12 9.75
N GLU A 195 -1.75 -15.10 8.85
CA GLU A 195 -0.38 -14.70 9.17
C GLU A 195 -0.31 -13.23 9.62
N GLU A 196 -1.01 -12.34 8.92
CA GLU A 196 -1.11 -10.93 9.31
C GLU A 196 -1.76 -10.75 10.68
N ARG A 197 -2.85 -11.48 10.96
CA ARG A 197 -3.49 -11.49 12.28
C ARG A 197 -2.54 -11.97 13.37
N LYS A 198 -1.83 -13.08 13.13
CA LYS A 198 -0.84 -13.61 14.09
C LYS A 198 0.31 -12.63 14.34
N ARG A 199 0.81 -11.98 13.29
CA ARG A 199 1.84 -10.94 13.41
C ARG A 199 1.34 -9.78 14.27
N LYS A 200 0.12 -9.29 14.02
CA LYS A 200 -0.49 -8.22 14.81
C LYS A 200 -0.71 -8.62 16.28
N GLU A 201 -1.22 -9.82 16.53
CA GLU A 201 -1.40 -10.34 17.89
C GLU A 201 -0.06 -10.46 18.64
N GLU A 202 1.00 -10.88 17.95
CA GLU A 202 2.35 -10.92 18.52
C GLU A 202 2.89 -9.51 18.83
N GLU A 203 2.73 -8.57 17.90
CA GLU A 203 3.10 -7.16 18.09
C GLU A 203 2.33 -6.54 19.28
N ASP A 204 1.03 -6.79 19.38
CA ASP A 204 0.17 -6.33 20.47
C ASP A 204 0.58 -6.97 21.81
N ARG A 205 0.94 -8.26 21.82
CA ARG A 205 1.46 -8.96 23.01
C ARG A 205 2.80 -8.38 23.46
N VAL A 206 3.70 -8.12 22.52
CA VAL A 206 5.01 -7.50 22.80
C VAL A 206 4.79 -6.09 23.38
N ARG A 207 3.91 -5.29 22.76
CA ARG A 207 3.59 -3.94 23.25
C ARG A 207 2.96 -3.97 24.65
N ALA A 208 2.06 -4.91 24.92
CA ALA A 208 1.44 -5.05 26.23
C ALA A 208 2.43 -5.47 27.34
N ALA A 209 3.61 -5.99 26.98
CA ALA A 209 4.65 -6.31 27.96
C ALA A 209 5.45 -5.08 28.40
N PHE A 210 5.43 -3.98 27.63
CA PHE A 210 6.12 -2.74 27.98
C PHE A 210 5.50 -2.15 29.25
N ALA A 211 6.34 -1.71 30.17
CA ALA A 211 5.89 -1.09 31.40
C ALA A 211 6.77 0.10 31.76
N TRP A 212 6.18 1.09 32.42
CA TRP A 212 6.90 2.19 33.04
C TRP A 212 7.32 1.78 34.44
N ASP A 213 8.62 1.86 34.70
CA ASP A 213 9.23 1.61 36.00
C ASP A 213 9.64 2.93 36.65
N GLY A 214 9.33 3.05 37.94
CA GLY A 214 9.69 4.21 38.75
C GLY A 214 9.20 5.54 38.17
N ILE A 215 7.89 5.77 38.14
CA ILE A 215 7.34 7.11 37.88
C ILE A 215 7.79 8.02 39.02
N VAL A 216 8.72 8.92 38.72
CA VAL A 216 9.31 9.87 39.65
C VAL A 216 8.89 11.28 39.28
N ALA A 217 8.31 11.98 40.26
CA ALA A 217 7.98 13.38 40.17
C ALA A 217 9.25 14.24 40.20
N GLY A 218 9.34 15.23 39.33
CA GLY A 218 10.39 16.23 39.33
C GLY A 218 10.43 16.99 40.64
N ARG A 219 11.64 17.34 41.10
CA ARG A 219 11.83 18.02 42.40
C ARG A 219 11.19 19.40 42.46
N THR A 220 11.15 20.09 41.33
CA THR A 220 10.64 21.46 41.21
C THR A 220 9.31 21.47 40.46
N CYS A 221 8.41 22.33 40.88
CA CYS A 221 7.21 22.66 40.11
C CYS A 221 7.60 23.53 38.92
N LEU A 222 6.93 23.33 37.79
CA LEU A 222 7.18 24.14 36.59
C LEU A 222 6.37 25.43 36.64
N ARG A 223 5.11 25.34 37.07
CA ARG A 223 4.15 26.44 37.21
C ARG A 223 2.98 25.98 38.11
N TYR A 224 1.98 26.82 38.34
CA TYR A 224 0.81 26.47 39.16
C TYR A 224 0.19 25.13 38.72
N GLY A 225 0.03 24.22 39.69
CA GLY A 225 -0.58 22.90 39.48
C GLY A 225 0.16 22.02 38.48
N THR A 226 1.39 22.38 38.07
CA THR A 226 2.12 21.69 37.00
C THR A 226 3.46 21.15 37.48
N ARG A 227 3.69 19.85 37.26
CA ARG A 227 4.95 19.17 37.55
C ARG A 227 5.41 18.28 36.40
N GLN A 228 6.72 18.17 36.26
CA GLN A 228 7.34 17.20 35.35
C GLN A 228 7.42 15.82 36.00
N TYR A 229 7.14 14.77 35.23
CA TYR A 229 7.34 13.38 35.63
C TYR A 229 8.33 12.70 34.69
N THR A 230 9.10 11.77 35.25
CA THR A 230 10.02 10.93 34.48
C THR A 230 9.88 9.49 34.91
N ALA A 231 9.99 8.55 33.97
CA ALA A 231 9.92 7.13 34.25
C ALA A 231 10.76 6.38 33.22
N ARG A 232 11.33 5.25 33.62
CA ARG A 232 12.11 4.39 32.73
C ARG A 232 11.19 3.38 32.08
N ILE A 233 11.31 3.16 30.77
CA ILE A 233 10.60 2.05 30.12
C ILE A 233 11.38 0.74 30.30
N VAL A 234 10.67 -0.33 30.69
CA VAL A 234 11.23 -1.66 30.95
C VAL A 234 10.51 -2.75 30.14
N ASN A 235 11.05 -3.97 30.16
CA ASN A 235 10.55 -5.14 29.45
C ASN A 235 10.52 -5.02 27.93
N ILE A 236 11.39 -4.19 27.36
CA ILE A 236 11.55 -4.07 25.91
C ILE A 236 12.41 -5.25 25.40
N PRO A 237 11.93 -6.07 24.45
CA PRO A 237 12.75 -7.09 23.79
C PRO A 237 13.97 -6.49 23.11
N ARG A 238 15.06 -7.27 23.01
CA ARG A 238 16.34 -6.77 22.46
C ARG A 238 16.24 -6.33 21.00
N GLU A 239 15.29 -6.90 20.27
CA GLU A 239 15.06 -6.66 18.86
C GLU A 239 14.15 -5.44 18.60
N TYR A 240 13.51 -4.90 19.64
CA TYR A 240 12.58 -3.77 19.52
C TYR A 240 13.31 -2.44 19.78
N ASP A 241 12.96 -1.39 19.03
CA ASP A 241 13.51 -0.05 19.21
C ASP A 241 13.01 0.58 20.54
N PRO A 242 13.90 0.82 21.52
CA PRO A 242 13.50 1.37 22.81
C PRO A 242 12.88 2.77 22.74
N LEU A 243 13.30 3.61 21.78
CA LEU A 243 12.75 4.96 21.61
C LEU A 243 11.32 4.90 21.07
N LYS A 244 11.08 4.01 20.10
CA LYS A 244 9.74 3.75 19.59
C LYS A 244 8.82 3.25 20.70
N ALA A 245 9.28 2.30 21.51
CA ALA A 245 8.51 1.79 22.65
C ALA A 245 8.15 2.94 23.62
N CYS A 246 9.12 3.79 23.96
CA CYS A 246 8.89 4.94 24.82
C CYS A 246 7.82 5.90 24.27
N SER A 247 7.84 6.19 22.97
CA SER A 247 6.88 7.13 22.35
C SER A 247 5.46 6.58 22.20
N GLU A 248 5.27 5.26 22.20
CA GLU A 248 3.97 4.62 21.95
C GLU A 248 3.31 4.05 23.21
N THR A 249 4.00 4.04 24.35
CA THR A 249 3.51 3.41 25.58
C THR A 249 2.74 4.41 26.45
N GLU A 250 1.46 4.13 26.70
CA GLU A 250 0.60 4.89 27.60
C GLU A 250 1.10 4.85 29.05
N VAL A 251 0.88 5.92 29.82
CA VAL A 251 1.13 5.98 31.27
C VAL A 251 -0.12 6.45 32.00
N ASP A 252 -0.29 6.02 33.25
CA ASP A 252 -1.26 6.55 34.19
C ASP A 252 -0.52 7.33 35.29
N ILE A 253 -0.72 8.64 35.35
CA ILE A 253 -0.17 9.50 36.40
C ILE A 253 -1.35 10.14 37.13
N HIS A 254 -1.51 9.81 38.41
CA HIS A 254 -2.61 10.29 39.27
C HIS A 254 -4.03 10.03 38.74
N GLY A 255 -4.25 8.91 38.04
CA GLY A 255 -5.54 8.57 37.45
C GLY A 255 -5.80 9.23 36.09
N VAL A 256 -4.85 10.01 35.58
CA VAL A 256 -4.90 10.60 34.24
C VAL A 256 -4.08 9.73 33.29
N LYS A 257 -4.77 9.12 32.34
CA LYS A 257 -4.18 8.33 31.26
C LYS A 257 -3.60 9.25 30.19
N MET A 258 -2.30 9.16 29.96
CA MET A 258 -1.58 9.90 28.92
C MET A 258 -1.08 8.94 27.85
N ALA A 259 -1.49 9.16 26.60
CA ALA A 259 -1.19 8.26 25.49
C ALA A 259 0.31 8.10 25.21
N SER A 260 1.10 9.14 25.44
CA SER A 260 2.54 9.13 25.21
C SER A 260 3.27 10.19 26.06
N PRO A 261 4.58 10.02 26.31
CA PRO A 261 5.42 11.09 26.82
C PRO A 261 5.51 12.26 25.84
N HIS A 262 5.86 13.44 26.36
CA HIS A 262 6.14 14.62 25.54
C HIS A 262 7.46 14.44 24.77
N TRP A 263 8.45 13.78 25.38
CA TRP A 263 9.67 13.35 24.71
C TRP A 263 10.31 12.14 25.42
N CYS A 264 11.20 11.47 24.68
CA CYS A 264 11.96 10.32 25.14
C CYS A 264 13.45 10.66 25.18
N GLU A 265 14.14 10.20 26.22
CA GLU A 265 15.58 10.42 26.44
C GLU A 265 16.29 9.07 26.57
N ASP A 266 17.21 8.78 25.65
CA ASP A 266 18.07 7.60 25.76
C ASP A 266 19.28 7.90 26.64
N ARG A 267 19.38 7.20 27.78
CA ARG A 267 20.49 7.31 28.73
C ARG A 267 21.47 6.13 28.61
N GLY A 268 21.52 5.46 27.46
CA GLY A 268 22.44 4.36 27.15
C GLY A 268 22.18 3.13 28.02
N CYS A 269 23.17 2.71 28.81
CA CYS A 269 23.04 1.54 29.68
C CYS A 269 21.94 1.68 30.74
N ASN A 270 21.51 2.91 31.03
CA ASN A 270 20.43 3.18 31.97
C ASN A 270 19.03 3.01 31.36
N GLY A 271 18.95 2.78 30.04
CA GLY A 271 17.70 2.63 29.30
C GLY A 271 17.12 3.97 28.82
N VAL A 272 15.90 3.90 28.30
CA VAL A 272 15.16 5.05 27.80
C VAL A 272 14.18 5.55 28.85
N PHE A 273 14.06 6.87 28.98
CA PHE A 273 13.17 7.54 29.89
C PHE A 273 12.12 8.34 29.13
N GLY A 274 10.86 8.21 29.55
CA GLY A 274 9.78 9.10 29.13
C GLY A 274 9.71 10.31 30.05
N HIS A 275 9.31 11.44 29.49
CA HIS A 275 9.11 12.69 30.21
C HIS A 275 7.69 13.23 29.97
N TRP A 276 6.99 13.57 31.03
CA TRP A 276 5.64 14.14 30.97
C TRP A 276 5.57 15.45 31.73
N THR A 277 4.78 16.39 31.23
CA THR A 277 4.34 17.56 31.97
C THR A 277 2.89 17.35 32.34
N VAL A 278 2.60 17.23 33.63
CA VAL A 278 1.26 17.05 34.16
C VAL A 278 0.84 18.38 34.76
N ASP A 279 -0.23 18.97 34.23
CA ASP A 279 -0.72 20.32 34.54
C ASP A 279 -1.99 20.34 35.41
N SER A 280 -2.43 19.18 35.88
CA SER A 280 -3.59 19.04 36.74
C SER A 280 -3.32 18.00 37.84
N GLY A 281 -3.97 18.16 38.99
CA GLY A 281 -3.87 17.18 40.09
C GLY A 281 -2.56 17.20 40.87
N GLU A 282 -1.77 18.29 40.80
CA GLU A 282 -0.52 18.46 41.57
C GLU A 282 -0.70 19.42 42.76
N PRO A 283 -1.30 18.98 43.89
CA PRO A 283 -1.56 19.87 45.03
C PRO A 283 -0.28 20.44 45.64
N SER A 284 0.84 19.71 45.58
CA SER A 284 2.13 20.23 46.06
C SER A 284 2.74 21.33 45.17
N CYS A 285 2.17 21.55 43.99
CA CYS A 285 2.52 22.66 43.09
C CYS A 285 1.42 23.72 43.04
N ALA A 286 0.41 23.64 43.92
CA ALA A 286 -0.62 24.63 44.03
C ALA A 286 -0.18 25.73 45.00
N THR A 287 0.22 26.86 44.45
CA THR A 287 0.31 28.14 45.18
C THR A 287 -1.06 28.79 45.24
N HIS A 288 -1.27 29.69 46.20
CA HIS A 288 -2.52 30.43 46.28
C HIS A 288 -2.28 31.86 46.70
N PHE A 289 -3.20 32.76 46.36
CA PHE A 289 -3.19 34.11 46.88
C PHE A 289 -3.93 34.16 48.21
N ASP A 290 -3.32 34.79 49.20
CA ASP A 290 -3.90 35.04 50.52
C ASP A 290 -5.00 36.14 50.40
N TYR A 291 -5.13 37.02 51.39
CA TYR A 291 -6.14 38.07 51.37
C TYR A 291 -5.85 39.18 50.33
N PHE A 292 -6.88 39.50 49.56
CA PHE A 292 -6.86 40.58 48.57
C PHE A 292 -7.02 41.95 49.23
N LYS A 293 -5.98 42.79 49.14
CA LYS A 293 -5.94 44.17 49.61
C LYS A 293 -6.40 45.12 48.51
N ASP A 294 -7.45 45.88 48.78
CA ASP A 294 -7.84 47.01 47.93
C ASP A 294 -6.95 48.22 48.19
N LYS A 295 -6.24 48.69 47.16
CA LYS A 295 -5.37 49.87 47.23
C LYS A 295 -6.06 51.15 46.74
N GLY A 296 -7.33 51.06 46.37
CA GLY A 296 -8.10 52.15 45.78
C GLY A 296 -7.84 52.34 44.29
N CYS A 297 -8.25 53.48 43.76
CA CYS A 297 -8.06 53.83 42.36
C CYS A 297 -6.58 54.06 42.03
N THR A 298 -6.07 53.56 40.90
CA THR A 298 -4.65 53.71 40.51
C THR A 298 -4.29 55.18 40.29
N THR A 299 -5.17 55.93 39.62
CA THR A 299 -5.11 57.39 39.44
C THR A 299 -6.53 57.93 39.27
N GLN A 300 -6.78 59.17 39.68
CA GLN A 300 -8.09 59.82 39.51
C GLN A 300 -8.46 59.91 38.02
N GLY A 301 -9.65 59.42 37.65
CA GLY A 301 -10.12 59.39 36.27
C GLY A 301 -9.62 58.22 35.41
N SER A 302 -8.85 57.29 36.00
CA SER A 302 -8.36 56.10 35.27
C SER A 302 -9.45 55.07 34.99
N GLY A 303 -10.52 55.05 35.80
CA GLY A 303 -11.48 53.96 35.80
C GLY A 303 -10.92 52.62 36.30
N LEU A 304 -9.70 52.59 36.85
CA LEU A 304 -9.02 51.38 37.31
C LEU A 304 -8.80 51.40 38.83
N ARG A 305 -9.08 50.26 39.47
CA ARG A 305 -8.83 50.00 40.89
C ARG A 305 -7.77 48.92 41.04
N ARG A 306 -6.81 49.17 41.92
CA ARG A 306 -5.68 48.26 42.17
C ARG A 306 -5.95 47.34 43.35
N ILE A 307 -5.84 46.04 43.10
CA ILE A 307 -5.92 44.98 44.11
C ILE A 307 -4.56 44.29 44.19
N GLU A 308 -4.11 43.99 45.39
CA GLU A 308 -2.84 43.28 45.64
C GLU A 308 -3.07 42.09 46.56
N SER A 309 -2.40 40.96 46.31
CA SER A 309 -2.42 39.81 47.23
C SER A 309 -1.05 39.13 47.30
N HIS A 310 -0.71 38.60 48.48
CA HIS A 310 0.52 37.86 48.71
C HIS A 310 0.37 36.43 48.18
N LEU A 311 1.39 35.91 47.50
CA LEU A 311 1.44 34.54 47.02
C LEU A 311 2.03 33.63 48.11
N GLU A 312 1.24 32.65 48.53
CA GLU A 312 1.59 31.66 49.56
C GLU A 312 1.98 30.31 48.94
N ASP A 313 2.55 29.44 49.77
CA ASP A 313 3.03 28.08 49.44
C ASP A 313 4.12 28.03 48.35
N LEU A 314 4.80 29.16 48.14
CA LEU A 314 5.90 29.27 47.21
C LEU A 314 7.17 28.62 47.78
N HIS A 315 7.66 27.58 47.13
CA HIS A 315 8.92 26.93 47.49
C HIS A 315 10.14 27.77 47.07
N SER A 316 11.25 27.69 47.81
CA SER A 316 12.44 28.51 47.54
C SER A 316 13.21 28.13 46.26
N GLU A 317 12.96 26.93 45.72
CA GLU A 317 13.68 26.39 44.55
C GLU A 317 12.92 26.57 43.23
N VAL A 318 11.71 27.14 43.26
CA VAL A 318 10.89 27.33 42.05
C VAL A 318 10.98 28.77 41.53
N ASP A 319 10.71 28.94 40.24
CA ASP A 319 10.63 30.26 39.64
C ASP A 319 9.38 30.99 40.16
N TRP A 320 9.60 31.91 41.10
CA TRP A 320 8.52 32.68 41.70
C TRP A 320 7.70 33.48 40.69
N GLN A 321 8.33 33.90 39.58
CA GLN A 321 7.66 34.70 38.57
C GLN A 321 6.67 33.85 37.78
N GLU A 322 7.10 32.64 37.38
CA GLU A 322 6.25 31.68 36.68
C GLU A 322 5.12 31.15 37.57
N MET A 323 5.41 30.86 38.85
CA MET A 323 4.38 30.46 39.81
C MET A 323 3.35 31.58 40.01
N CYS A 324 3.82 32.82 40.20
CA CYS A 324 2.94 33.96 40.40
C CYS A 324 2.05 34.23 39.19
N SER A 325 2.61 34.21 37.97
CA SER A 325 1.87 34.55 36.74
C SER A 325 0.81 33.51 36.35
N THR A 326 0.95 32.28 36.83
CA THR A 326 0.07 31.14 36.49
C THR A 326 -0.86 30.73 37.62
N THR A 327 -0.73 31.32 38.82
CA THR A 327 -1.62 31.03 39.94
C THR A 327 -2.97 31.71 39.70
N PRO A 328 -4.09 30.98 39.66
CA PRO A 328 -5.39 31.59 39.48
C PRO A 328 -5.83 32.34 40.74
N ALA A 329 -6.71 33.32 40.55
CA ALA A 329 -7.29 34.10 41.62
C ALA A 329 -8.80 34.29 41.40
N ASP A 330 -9.58 34.01 42.44
CA ASP A 330 -11.03 34.22 42.45
C ASP A 330 -11.38 35.24 43.52
N PHE A 331 -11.79 36.45 43.11
CA PHE A 331 -12.26 37.48 44.03
C PHE A 331 -13.29 38.40 43.36
N ARG A 332 -14.19 38.98 44.16
CA ARG A 332 -15.27 39.86 43.67
C ARG A 332 -16.12 39.24 42.54
N GLN A 333 -16.33 37.92 42.56
CA GLN A 333 -17.07 37.16 41.53
C GLN A 333 -16.40 37.19 40.14
N MET A 334 -15.09 37.47 40.09
CA MET A 334 -14.29 37.41 38.89
C MET A 334 -13.23 36.32 39.06
N HIS A 335 -12.99 35.58 37.98
CA HIS A 335 -11.92 34.60 37.86
C HIS A 335 -10.78 35.19 37.03
N PHE A 336 -9.55 34.99 37.48
CA PHE A 336 -8.34 35.35 36.75
C PHE A 336 -7.43 34.14 36.67
N ASP A 337 -6.89 33.83 35.49
CA ASP A 337 -5.88 32.77 35.31
C ASP A 337 -4.54 33.14 35.99
N GLY A 338 -4.35 34.43 36.30
CA GLY A 338 -3.16 35.00 36.92
C GLY A 338 -3.31 36.49 37.24
N PRO A 339 -2.39 37.07 38.00
CA PRO A 339 -2.28 38.51 38.18
C PRO A 339 -1.84 39.22 36.90
N HIS A 340 -2.23 40.49 36.74
CA HIS A 340 -1.71 41.31 35.63
C HIS A 340 -0.22 41.62 35.79
N ILE A 341 0.25 41.75 37.04
CA ILE A 341 1.64 42.05 37.37
C ILE A 341 2.08 41.23 38.57
N CYS A 342 3.24 40.61 38.47
CA CYS A 342 3.92 39.92 39.57
C CYS A 342 5.10 40.74 40.07
N VAL A 343 5.21 40.90 41.39
CA VAL A 343 6.32 41.64 42.01
C VAL A 343 6.88 40.86 43.19
N ASN A 344 8.19 40.67 43.23
CA ASN A 344 8.89 40.12 44.39
C ASN A 344 9.52 41.25 45.20
N TRP A 345 9.04 41.45 46.42
CA TRP A 345 9.51 42.49 47.34
C TRP A 345 10.64 42.00 48.27
N GLY A 346 11.35 40.94 47.88
CA GLY A 346 12.45 40.35 48.63
C GLY A 346 11.94 39.71 49.92
N LYS A 347 12.25 40.31 51.08
CA LYS A 347 11.88 39.76 52.40
C LYS A 347 10.36 39.71 52.66
N TYR A 348 9.56 40.38 51.84
CA TYR A 348 8.10 40.40 51.94
C TYR A 348 7.42 39.45 50.94
N GLY A 349 8.20 38.59 50.27
CA GLY A 349 7.69 37.58 49.36
C GLY A 349 7.21 38.11 48.02
N THR A 350 6.44 37.27 47.35
CA THR A 350 5.92 37.48 45.99
C THR A 350 4.47 37.93 46.05
N TRP A 351 4.10 38.92 45.24
CA TRP A 351 2.78 39.53 45.24
C TRP A 351 2.22 39.56 43.82
N GLY A 352 0.93 39.23 43.71
CA GLY A 352 0.13 39.46 42.52
C GLY A 352 -0.58 40.80 42.61
N ILE A 353 -0.68 41.50 41.48
CA ILE A 353 -1.36 42.79 41.36
C ILE A 353 -2.36 42.70 40.20
N TRP A 354 -3.59 43.11 40.47
CA TRP A 354 -4.66 43.24 39.49
C TRP A 354 -5.07 44.71 39.40
N GLU A 355 -5.32 45.16 38.18
CA GLU A 355 -5.92 46.46 37.89
C GLU A 355 -7.27 46.19 37.23
N ILE A 356 -8.34 46.33 38.00
CA ILE A 356 -9.70 45.99 37.58
C ILE A 356 -10.48 47.26 37.26
N GLU A 357 -11.36 47.19 36.28
CA GLU A 357 -12.25 48.31 35.96
C GLU A 357 -13.24 48.56 37.11
N ASP A 358 -13.36 49.82 37.52
CA ASP A 358 -14.27 50.23 38.58
C ASP A 358 -14.88 51.60 38.27
N ARG A 359 -16.21 51.64 38.19
CA ARG A 359 -16.96 52.86 37.90
C ARG A 359 -16.81 53.94 38.97
N GLY A 360 -16.40 53.57 40.19
CA GLY A 360 -16.07 54.51 41.26
C GLY A 360 -14.72 55.21 41.08
N CYS A 361 -13.95 54.88 40.05
CA CYS A 361 -12.60 55.44 39.78
C CYS A 361 -12.53 56.38 38.57
N TYR A 362 -13.68 56.79 38.02
CA TYR A 362 -13.80 57.82 36.98
C TYR A 362 -13.76 59.25 37.53
#